data_AF-A0A6V8N7X9-F1
#
_entry.id   AF-A0A6V8N7X9-F1
#
_cell.length_a   1.000
_cell.length_b   1.000
_cell.length_c   1.000
_cell.angle_alpha   90.00
_cell.angle_beta   90.00
_cell.angle_gamma   90.00
#
_symmetry.space_group_name_H-M   'P 1'
#
loop_
_entity.id
_entity.type
_entity.pdbx_description
1 polymer ?
#
loop_
_entity_poly.entity_id
_entity_poly.type
_entity_poly.pdbx_seq_one_letter_code
_entity_poly.pdbx_strand_id
1 'polypeptide(L)'
;MAICFDKIFTKNEQIDLYLASVRFERGVYGVMEAMHFFWNHIVAKPSKAESFFLIERVSNINSKILVHKIVQTARYAKTLGMFTDADLDELLMLYRDATTSGKIKDLDGGMALLSNFFHH
;
A
#
# COMPACT_ATOMS: atom_id res chain seq x y z
N MET A 1 14.75 -13.29 -20.18
CA MET A 1 15.19 -12.09 -19.42
C MET A 1 15.34 -12.39 -17.92
N ALA A 2 14.33 -12.98 -17.25
CA ALA A 2 14.41 -13.33 -15.81
C ALA A 2 15.66 -14.13 -15.39
N ILE A 3 16.05 -15.17 -16.15
CA ILE A 3 17.22 -16.03 -15.85
C ILE A 3 18.56 -15.27 -15.93
N CYS A 4 18.65 -14.22 -16.75
CA CYS A 4 19.86 -13.41 -16.85
C CYS A 4 19.91 -12.38 -15.71
N PHE A 5 18.75 -11.87 -15.31
CA PHE A 5 18.59 -10.92 -14.21
C PHE A 5 19.04 -11.49 -12.86
N ASP A 6 18.66 -12.74 -12.57
CA ASP A 6 19.08 -13.48 -11.36
C ASP A 6 20.59 -13.73 -11.27
N LYS A 7 21.30 -13.66 -12.40
CA LYS A 7 22.76 -13.87 -12.45
C LYS A 7 23.54 -12.57 -12.24
N ILE A 8 22.90 -11.41 -12.42
CA ILE A 8 23.54 -10.10 -12.43
C ILE A 8 23.18 -9.31 -11.18
N PHE A 9 21.95 -9.43 -10.69
CA PHE A 9 21.45 -8.69 -9.53
C PHE A 9 21.10 -9.63 -8.37
N THR A 10 21.48 -9.21 -7.17
CA THR A 10 21.02 -9.83 -5.92
C THR A 10 19.50 -9.63 -5.76
N LYS A 11 18.86 -10.49 -4.94
CA LYS A 11 17.42 -10.37 -4.68
C LYS A 11 17.00 -9.01 -4.14
N ASN A 12 17.84 -8.38 -3.32
CA ASN A 12 17.55 -7.05 -2.77
C ASN A 12 17.59 -5.98 -3.87
N GLU A 13 18.61 -6.00 -4.73
CA GLU A 13 18.70 -5.07 -5.86
C GLU A 13 17.53 -5.24 -6.84
N GLN A 14 17.04 -6.47 -7.02
CA GLN A 14 15.85 -6.72 -7.83
C GLN A 14 14.59 -6.10 -7.22
N ILE A 15 14.42 -6.21 -5.90
CA ILE A 15 13.31 -5.58 -5.18
C ILE A 15 13.42 -4.06 -5.25
N ASP A 16 14.60 -3.51 -5.02
CA ASP A 16 14.84 -2.07 -5.08
C ASP A 16 14.53 -1.50 -6.47
N LEU A 17 14.99 -2.18 -7.52
CA LEU A 17 14.69 -1.81 -8.89
C LEU A 17 13.19 -1.92 -9.20
N TYR A 18 12.52 -2.96 -8.72
CA TYR A 18 11.08 -3.12 -8.87
C TYR A 18 10.34 -1.97 -8.18
N LEU A 19 10.64 -1.69 -6.91
CA LEU A 19 10.01 -0.62 -6.14
C LEU A 19 10.28 0.77 -6.72
N ALA A 20 11.43 0.97 -7.38
CA ALA A 20 11.75 2.23 -8.06
C ALA A 20 11.04 2.41 -9.40
N SER A 21 10.57 1.34 -10.05
CA SER A 21 10.04 1.38 -11.42
C SER A 21 8.53 1.19 -11.53
N VAL A 22 7.90 0.54 -10.54
CA VAL A 22 6.48 0.22 -10.61
C VAL A 22 5.57 1.43 -10.39
N ARG A 23 4.37 1.35 -10.93
CA ARG A 23 3.35 2.39 -10.81
C ARG A 23 2.50 2.16 -9.56
N PHE A 24 2.45 3.16 -8.69
CA PHE A 24 1.62 3.16 -7.47
C PHE A 24 0.30 3.94 -7.67
N GLU A 25 0.30 4.92 -8.57
CA GLU A 25 -0.90 5.68 -8.96
C GLU A 25 -0.74 6.22 -10.39
N ARG A 26 -1.80 6.71 -11.03
CA ARG A 26 -1.72 7.32 -12.36
C ARG A 26 -0.71 8.47 -12.39
N GLY A 27 0.41 8.27 -13.08
CA GLY A 27 1.48 9.25 -13.19
C GLY A 27 2.51 9.22 -12.04
N VAL A 28 2.35 8.29 -11.10
CA VAL A 28 3.20 8.16 -9.90
C VAL A 28 3.94 6.83 -9.96
N TYR A 29 5.23 6.90 -10.23
CA TYR A 29 6.11 5.75 -10.42
C TYR A 29 7.24 5.78 -9.39
N GLY A 30 7.55 4.63 -8.84
CA GLY A 30 8.56 4.52 -7.80
C GLY A 30 8.00 4.82 -6.42
N VAL A 31 8.52 4.09 -5.43
CA VAL A 31 8.04 4.16 -4.04
C VAL A 31 8.26 5.55 -3.42
N MET A 32 9.36 6.22 -3.73
CA MET A 32 9.67 7.55 -3.19
C MET A 32 8.69 8.61 -3.68
N GLU A 33 8.35 8.57 -4.97
CA GLU A 33 7.34 9.46 -5.55
C GLU A 33 5.95 9.14 -5.00
N ALA A 34 5.65 7.85 -4.76
CA ALA A 34 4.42 7.43 -4.13
C ALA A 34 4.28 7.97 -2.70
N MET A 35 5.33 7.91 -1.88
CA MET A 35 5.34 8.50 -0.54
C MET A 35 5.12 10.01 -0.60
N HIS A 36 5.82 10.71 -1.49
CA HIS A 36 5.62 12.14 -1.68
C HIS A 36 4.18 12.45 -2.13
N PHE A 37 3.64 11.69 -3.07
CA PHE A 37 2.27 11.86 -3.54
C PHE A 37 1.25 11.63 -2.42
N PHE A 38 1.30 10.50 -1.72
CA PHE A 38 0.29 10.14 -0.70
C PHE A 38 0.46 10.89 0.62
N TRP A 39 1.70 11.15 1.06
CA TRP A 39 2.01 11.66 2.40
C TRP A 39 2.72 13.01 2.42
N ASN A 40 3.12 13.56 1.26
CA ASN A 40 3.82 14.84 1.14
C ASN A 40 5.19 14.88 1.86
N HIS A 41 5.76 13.71 2.15
CA HIS A 41 7.10 13.52 2.69
C HIS A 41 7.57 12.10 2.40
N ILE A 42 8.85 11.82 2.66
CA ILE A 42 9.46 10.52 2.46
C ILE A 42 9.73 9.87 3.81
N VAL A 43 9.33 8.61 3.96
CA VAL A 43 9.54 7.83 5.17
C VAL A 43 10.68 6.84 4.94
N ALA A 44 11.80 7.04 5.65
CA ALA A 44 12.99 6.20 5.48
C ALA A 44 12.80 4.75 5.95
N LYS A 45 11.93 4.53 6.94
CA LYS A 45 11.59 3.22 7.49
C LYS A 45 10.08 3.12 7.64
N PRO A 46 9.37 2.73 6.58
CA PRO A 46 7.92 2.65 6.62
C PRO A 46 7.45 1.66 7.69
N SER A 47 6.35 1.98 8.35
CA SER A 47 5.63 1.04 9.21
C SER A 47 5.09 -0.14 8.40
N LYS A 48 4.55 -1.14 9.09
CA LYS A 48 3.89 -2.27 8.43
C LYS A 48 2.65 -1.81 7.67
N ALA A 49 1.88 -0.89 8.24
CA ALA A 49 0.70 -0.31 7.62
C ALA A 49 1.07 0.51 6.38
N GLU A 50 2.09 1.36 6.48
CA GLU A 50 2.62 2.15 5.35
C GLU A 50 3.13 1.27 4.22
N SER A 51 3.89 0.23 4.56
CA SER A 51 4.40 -0.76 3.59
C SER A 51 3.25 -1.49 2.89
N PHE A 52 2.24 -1.92 3.66
CA PHE A 52 1.06 -2.59 3.11
C PHE A 52 0.28 -1.66 2.18
N PHE A 53 0.06 -0.42 2.60
CA PHE A 53 -0.63 0.59 1.79
C PHE A 53 0.07 0.73 0.43
N LEU A 54 1.38 0.96 0.42
CA LEU A 54 2.18 1.11 -0.80
C LEU A 54 2.11 -0.15 -1.68
N ILE A 55 2.28 -1.34 -1.11
CA ILE A 55 2.24 -2.61 -1.88
C ILE A 55 0.84 -2.86 -2.46
N GLU A 56 -0.23 -2.54 -1.74
CA GLU A 56 -1.59 -2.63 -2.26
C GLU A 56 -1.76 -1.74 -3.49
N ARG A 57 -1.25 -0.50 -3.42
CA ARG A 57 -1.33 0.47 -4.52
C ARG A 57 -0.67 -0.05 -5.81
N VAL A 58 0.43 -0.79 -5.72
CA VAL A 58 1.07 -1.42 -6.90
C VAL A 58 0.10 -2.34 -7.64
N SER A 59 -0.80 -3.00 -6.92
CA SER A 59 -1.81 -3.89 -7.49
C SER A 59 -3.06 -3.15 -7.98
N ASN A 60 -3.17 -1.83 -7.79
CA ASN A 60 -4.42 -1.08 -7.91
C ASN A 60 -4.21 0.34 -8.47
N ILE A 61 -3.91 0.39 -9.77
CA ILE A 61 -3.63 1.61 -10.55
C ILE A 61 -4.86 2.48 -10.87
N ASN A 62 -6.05 2.13 -10.40
CA ASN A 62 -7.32 2.77 -10.82
C ASN A 62 -7.79 3.89 -9.87
N SER A 63 -6.92 4.36 -8.96
CA SER A 63 -7.24 5.39 -7.96
C SER A 63 -8.49 5.07 -7.10
N LYS A 64 -8.83 3.80 -6.91
CA LYS A 64 -10.03 3.35 -6.17
C LYS A 64 -9.65 2.54 -4.93
N ILE A 65 -10.52 2.52 -3.93
CA ILE A 65 -10.41 1.62 -2.78
C ILE A 65 -10.94 0.24 -3.17
N LEU A 66 -10.09 -0.79 -3.11
CA LEU A 66 -10.51 -2.20 -3.28
C LEU A 66 -10.76 -2.83 -1.91
N VAL A 67 -11.81 -2.35 -1.23
CA VAL A 67 -12.04 -2.62 0.20
C VAL A 67 -12.02 -4.11 0.56
N HIS A 68 -12.69 -4.96 -0.21
CA HIS A 68 -12.75 -6.40 0.07
C HIS A 68 -11.35 -7.03 0.05
N LYS A 69 -10.51 -6.64 -0.91
CA LYS A 69 -9.13 -7.12 -1.01
C LYS A 69 -8.31 -6.62 0.17
N ILE A 70 -8.38 -5.33 0.48
CA ILE A 70 -7.66 -4.72 1.61
C ILE A 70 -8.01 -5.44 2.91
N VAL A 71 -9.30 -5.59 3.21
CA VAL A 71 -9.81 -6.24 4.41
C VAL A 71 -9.35 -7.70 4.48
N GLN A 72 -9.50 -8.45 3.38
CA GLN A 72 -9.10 -9.86 3.34
C GLN A 72 -7.60 -10.03 3.60
N THR A 73 -6.75 -9.25 2.93
CA THR A 73 -5.30 -9.36 3.06
C THR A 73 -4.82 -8.87 4.44
N ALA A 74 -5.39 -7.77 4.96
CA ALA A 74 -5.04 -7.24 6.28
C ALA A 74 -5.45 -8.20 7.41
N ARG A 75 -6.65 -8.79 7.34
CA ARG A 75 -7.09 -9.81 8.29
C ARG A 75 -6.20 -11.05 8.24
N TYR A 76 -5.86 -11.52 7.04
CA TYR A 76 -4.94 -12.64 6.89
C TYR A 76 -3.56 -12.33 7.50
N ALA A 77 -3.01 -11.14 7.25
CA ALA A 77 -1.76 -10.69 7.86
C ALA A 77 -1.84 -10.65 9.39
N LYS A 78 -2.98 -10.26 9.97
CA LYS A 78 -3.23 -10.33 11.42
C LYS A 78 -3.26 -11.77 11.92
N THR A 79 -3.92 -12.68 11.22
CA THR A 79 -3.94 -14.12 11.61
C THR A 79 -2.56 -14.76 11.57
N LEU A 80 -1.67 -14.27 10.70
CA LEU A 80 -0.28 -14.69 10.63
C LEU A 80 0.63 -14.02 11.68
N GLY A 81 0.08 -13.15 12.54
CA GLY A 81 0.84 -12.37 13.52
C GLY A 81 1.71 -11.27 12.91
N MET A 82 1.55 -10.97 11.62
CA MET A 82 2.29 -9.91 10.95
C MET A 82 1.74 -8.54 11.34
N PHE A 83 0.43 -8.42 11.55
CA PHE A 83 -0.26 -7.19 11.94
C PHE A 83 -0.80 -7.26 13.37
N THR A 84 -0.68 -6.15 14.08
CA THR A 84 -1.35 -5.86 15.36
C THR A 84 -2.61 -5.04 15.12
N ASP A 85 -3.42 -4.83 16.16
CA ASP A 85 -4.56 -3.91 16.09
C ASP A 85 -4.10 -2.47 15.79
N ALA A 86 -2.97 -2.05 16.38
CA ALA A 86 -2.40 -0.73 16.10
C ALA A 86 -1.99 -0.57 14.61
N ASP A 87 -1.46 -1.62 13.98
CA ASP A 87 -1.14 -1.60 12.54
C ASP A 87 -2.42 -1.47 11.68
N LEU A 88 -3.55 -2.03 12.12
CA LEU A 88 -4.83 -1.91 11.42
C LEU A 88 -5.44 -0.51 11.59
N ASP A 89 -5.36 0.05 12.78
CA ASP A 89 -5.81 1.43 13.05
C ASP A 89 -4.99 2.43 12.24
N GLU A 90 -3.66 2.26 12.18
CA GLU A 90 -2.79 3.06 11.33
C GLU A 90 -3.17 2.91 9.85
N LEU A 91 -3.41 1.69 9.39
CA LEU A 91 -3.83 1.44 8.00
C LEU A 91 -5.16 2.15 7.67
N LEU A 92 -6.12 2.16 8.59
CA LEU A 92 -7.38 2.88 8.43
C LEU A 92 -7.14 4.39 8.29
N MET A 93 -6.23 4.95 9.10
CA MET A 93 -5.87 6.36 9.04
C MET A 93 -5.22 6.73 7.70
N LEU A 94 -4.30 5.90 7.20
CA LEU A 94 -3.67 6.13 5.88
C LEU A 94 -4.69 6.18 4.74
N TYR A 95 -5.65 5.25 4.70
CA TYR A 95 -6.71 5.26 3.68
C TYR A 95 -7.68 6.43 3.87
N ARG A 96 -8.00 6.80 5.11
CA ARG A 96 -8.84 7.97 5.41
C ARG A 96 -8.18 9.23 4.86
N ASP A 97 -6.90 9.46 5.15
CA ASP A 97 -6.17 10.65 4.71
C ASP A 97 -6.02 10.72 3.19
N ALA A 98 -5.73 9.58 2.55
CA ALA A 98 -5.64 9.51 1.10
C ALA A 98 -6.99 9.79 0.41
N THR A 99 -8.11 9.41 1.04
CA THR A 99 -9.46 9.65 0.52
C THR A 99 -9.90 11.10 0.74
N THR A 100 -9.69 11.64 1.95
CA THR A 100 -10.07 13.02 2.29
C THR A 100 -9.27 14.05 1.49
N SER A 101 -8.01 13.74 1.16
CA SER A 101 -7.18 14.57 0.29
C SER A 101 -7.46 14.38 -1.22
N GLY A 102 -8.42 13.53 -1.59
CA GLY A 102 -8.83 13.30 -2.98
C GLY A 102 -7.83 12.50 -3.82
N LYS A 103 -6.79 11.94 -3.20
CA LYS A 103 -5.76 11.12 -3.87
C LYS A 103 -6.27 9.72 -4.21
N ILE A 104 -7.24 9.23 -3.43
CA ILE A 104 -7.98 7.99 -3.69
C ILE A 104 -9.47 8.30 -3.73
N LYS A 105 -10.20 7.66 -4.66
CA LYS A 105 -11.64 7.78 -4.80
C LYS A 105 -12.34 6.69 -4.01
N ASP A 106 -13.24 7.10 -3.12
CA ASP A 106 -14.21 6.22 -2.46
C ASP A 106 -15.57 6.33 -3.16
N LEU A 107 -15.79 5.50 -4.19
CA LEU A 107 -17.01 5.55 -4.99
C LEU A 107 -18.15 4.69 -4.39
N ASP A 108 -17.80 3.69 -3.59
CA ASP A 108 -18.73 2.63 -3.16
C ASP A 108 -18.88 2.57 -1.63
N GLY A 109 -18.42 3.60 -0.90
CA GLY A 109 -18.45 3.62 0.57
C GLY A 109 -17.44 2.65 1.21
N GLY A 110 -16.34 2.35 0.51
CA GLY A 110 -15.26 1.48 0.96
C GLY A 110 -14.62 1.93 2.26
N MET A 111 -14.56 3.24 2.55
CA MET A 111 -14.03 3.72 3.84
C MET A 111 -14.91 3.35 5.02
N ALA A 112 -16.23 3.43 4.87
CA ALA A 112 -17.17 3.02 5.92
C ALA A 112 -17.06 1.52 6.21
N LEU A 113 -16.92 0.71 5.15
CA LEU A 113 -16.70 -0.72 5.27
C LEU A 113 -15.36 -1.03 5.95
N LEU A 114 -14.27 -0.38 5.55
CA LEU A 114 -12.96 -0.54 6.19
C LEU A 114 -13.02 -0.27 7.70
N SER A 115 -13.66 0.83 8.10
CA SER A 115 -13.81 1.20 9.50
C SER A 115 -14.58 0.13 10.28
N ASN A 116 -15.69 -0.37 9.73
CA ASN A 116 -16.46 -1.42 10.38
C ASN A 116 -15.67 -2.73 10.52
N PHE A 117 -14.83 -3.06 9.55
CA PHE A 117 -14.09 -4.33 9.55
C PHE A 117 -12.89 -4.37 10.51
N PHE A 118 -12.32 -3.21 10.87
CA PHE A 118 -11.15 -3.12 11.74
C PHE A 118 -11.53 -2.86 13.21
N HIS A 119 -12.73 -2.34 13.50
CA HIS A 119 -13.24 -2.17 14.86
C HIS A 119 -13.98 -3.41 15.42
N HIS A 120 -13.93 -4.54 14.71
CA HIS A 120 -14.47 -5.85 15.11
C HIS A 120 -13.39 -6.93 15.07
#